data_AF-A0A936XEV4-F1
#
_entry.id   AF-A0A936XEV4-F1
#
_cell.length_a   1.000
_cell.length_b   1.000
_cell.length_c   1.000
_cell.angle_alpha   90.00
_cell.angle_beta   90.00
_cell.angle_gamma   90.00
#
_symmetry.space_group_name_H-M   'P 1'
#
loop_
_entity.id
_entity.type
_entity.pdbx_description
1 polymer ?
#
loop_
_entity_poly.entity_id
_entity_poly.type
_entity_poly.pdbx_seq_one_letter_code
_entity_poly.pdbx_strand_id
1 'polypeptide(L)'
;MKRIPLLIIVCLLVIEGVLNAQVNPVVKYMPEKAGMILTFNPNRMGSKIPPETFRQSFMYRALMKNPDPEMLQMMANPTASTGIDFKSDFIVVFDKEEAPAAGDEDEMPMGNKSGIGAFHVMGQIKNEGVFAELLKKLPGGDSSIQTFGNNKIYQFGEGSMSLCWNNEIFSINAGMSAAAKRKLVAFVMDTTNGDMDTKMANMKFEMMKMQRQVCFDILTPRPGNSYSQNPAFIAWLNEPADMRTWGKGFMSPVANKFLAGIDSSLTSLFNRERSATVNFDAGKIVMTSRTTMDPSVVDLYTRHKSPEVNPALLSRLPEGNIMFQMQFAMNPEAAKEAMNNPMMKAVLDSLKTKIPFDFSGMSSIFKGDMMFAVIQPDKVNPDDYATRKMEGFQIIAAMSIADPVKFEELKKNIKDLMTKMGGKKMVMKKQKVKERKNRSRDSSLQQEPKGICL
;
A
#
# COMPACT_ATOMS: atom_id res chain seq x y z
N MET A 1 33.35 -13.20 -47.85
CA MET A 1 32.76 -13.86 -46.67
C MET A 1 32.93 -13.11 -45.32
N LYS A 2 33.61 -11.95 -45.22
CA LYS A 2 33.81 -11.24 -43.93
C LYS A 2 32.69 -10.27 -43.47
N ARG A 3 31.61 -10.08 -44.24
CA ARG A 3 30.56 -9.08 -43.93
C ARG A 3 29.42 -9.59 -43.03
N ILE A 4 29.19 -10.90 -43.01
CA ILE A 4 28.13 -11.55 -42.21
C ILE A 4 28.34 -11.39 -40.69
N PRO A 5 29.55 -11.62 -40.11
CA PRO A 5 29.73 -11.47 -38.67
C PRO A 5 29.60 -10.03 -38.18
N LEU A 6 29.97 -9.03 -38.97
CA LEU A 6 29.78 -7.61 -38.62
C LEU A 6 28.30 -7.23 -38.54
N LEU A 7 27.48 -7.74 -39.48
CA LEU A 7 26.05 -7.46 -39.53
C LEU A 7 25.30 -8.10 -38.35
N ILE A 8 25.73 -9.29 -37.91
CA ILE A 8 25.22 -9.95 -36.70
C ILE A 8 25.56 -9.14 -35.44
N ILE A 9 26.78 -8.63 -35.31
CA ILE A 9 27.19 -7.80 -34.16
C ILE A 9 26.40 -6.48 -34.13
N VAL A 10 26.22 -5.82 -35.28
CA VAL A 10 25.39 -4.60 -35.36
C VAL A 10 23.93 -4.90 -35.02
N CYS A 11 23.36 -5.99 -35.51
CA CYS A 11 22.01 -6.41 -35.14
C CYS A 11 21.89 -6.71 -33.64
N LEU A 12 22.88 -7.37 -33.02
CA LEU A 12 22.88 -7.64 -31.57
C LEU A 12 22.98 -6.36 -30.75
N LEU A 13 23.86 -5.42 -31.14
CA LEU A 13 23.98 -4.12 -30.48
C LEU A 13 22.72 -3.25 -30.65
N VAL A 14 22.07 -3.33 -31.82
CA VAL A 14 20.78 -2.64 -32.07
C VAL A 14 19.66 -3.31 -31.28
N ILE A 15 19.63 -4.64 -31.17
CA ILE A 15 18.64 -5.35 -30.35
C ILE A 15 18.82 -5.03 -28.88
N GLU A 16 20.05 -5.00 -28.35
CA GLU A 16 20.34 -4.58 -26.98
C GLU A 16 19.99 -3.10 -26.75
N GLY A 17 20.25 -2.22 -27.73
CA GLY A 17 19.84 -0.81 -27.67
C GLY A 17 18.32 -0.61 -27.71
N VAL A 18 17.61 -1.39 -28.53
CA VAL A 18 16.14 -1.30 -28.70
C VAL A 18 15.39 -1.97 -27.55
N LEU A 19 15.93 -3.06 -26.97
CA LEU A 19 15.39 -3.66 -25.75
C LEU A 19 15.52 -2.73 -24.53
N ASN A 20 16.52 -1.85 -24.54
CA ASN A 20 16.66 -0.75 -23.57
C ASN A 20 15.85 0.51 -23.95
N ALA A 21 15.25 0.57 -25.15
CA ALA A 21 14.60 1.78 -25.69
C ALA A 21 13.08 1.87 -25.38
N GLN A 22 12.46 0.86 -24.77
CA GLN A 22 11.09 1.01 -24.26
C GLN A 22 11.06 1.62 -22.85
N VAL A 23 11.83 2.69 -22.63
CA VAL A 23 11.59 3.53 -21.45
C VAL A 23 10.34 4.34 -21.74
N ASN A 24 9.23 4.00 -21.09
CA ASN A 24 8.03 4.84 -21.09
C ASN A 24 8.49 6.28 -20.76
N PRO A 25 8.26 7.27 -21.65
CA PRO A 25 8.80 8.61 -21.48
C PRO A 25 8.31 9.28 -20.19
N VAL A 26 7.22 8.79 -19.60
CA VAL A 26 6.70 9.24 -18.30
C VAL A 26 7.68 8.97 -17.15
N VAL A 27 8.58 7.98 -17.25
CA VAL A 27 9.51 7.62 -16.16
C VAL A 27 10.44 8.78 -15.79
N LYS A 28 10.92 9.56 -16.76
CA LYS A 28 11.78 10.73 -16.48
C LYS A 28 11.01 11.84 -15.73
N TYR A 29 9.69 11.81 -15.73
CA TYR A 29 8.83 12.77 -15.02
C TYR A 29 8.38 12.26 -13.64
N MET A 30 8.83 11.08 -13.20
CA MET A 30 8.46 10.54 -11.91
C MET A 30 8.95 11.43 -10.74
N PRO A 31 8.06 11.78 -9.79
CA PRO A 31 8.47 12.47 -8.57
C PRO A 31 9.46 11.63 -7.76
N GLU A 32 10.52 12.24 -7.24
CA GLU A 32 11.48 11.57 -6.33
C GLU A 32 10.82 11.05 -5.03
N LYS A 33 9.67 11.63 -4.66
CA LYS A 33 8.91 11.25 -3.48
C LYS A 33 7.91 10.12 -3.72
N ALA A 34 7.90 9.49 -4.90
CA ALA A 34 6.96 8.41 -5.22
C ALA A 34 7.12 7.22 -4.25
N GLY A 35 6.14 7.00 -3.37
CA GLY A 35 6.12 5.88 -2.43
C GLY A 35 5.57 4.61 -3.05
N MET A 36 4.55 4.75 -3.89
CA MET A 36 3.93 3.67 -4.65
C MET A 36 3.63 4.14 -6.06
N ILE A 37 3.88 3.27 -7.03
CA ILE A 37 3.69 3.46 -8.45
C ILE A 37 2.79 2.32 -8.92
N LEU A 38 1.66 2.66 -9.51
CA LEU A 38 0.76 1.73 -10.19
C LEU A 38 0.81 2.07 -11.68
N THR A 39 1.07 1.11 -12.55
CA THR A 39 0.91 1.28 -13.99
C THR A 39 -0.22 0.40 -14.48
N PHE A 40 -0.95 0.87 -15.48
CA PHE A 40 -1.96 0.05 -16.16
C PHE A 40 -2.13 0.51 -17.60
N ASN A 41 -2.52 -0.42 -18.47
CA ASN A 41 -2.76 -0.15 -19.87
C ASN A 41 -4.27 -0.21 -20.16
N PRO A 42 -4.97 0.93 -20.29
CA PRO A 42 -6.42 0.93 -20.45
C PRO A 42 -6.87 0.21 -21.73
N ASN A 43 -6.11 0.32 -22.84
CA ASN A 43 -6.46 -0.36 -24.09
C ASN A 43 -6.33 -1.89 -23.96
N ARG A 44 -5.24 -2.38 -23.35
CA ARG A 44 -5.03 -3.80 -23.11
C ARG A 44 -6.08 -4.37 -22.16
N MET A 45 -6.36 -3.68 -21.06
CA MET A 45 -7.41 -4.08 -20.11
C MET A 45 -8.79 -4.10 -20.78
N GLY A 46 -9.13 -3.05 -21.53
CA GLY A 46 -10.39 -2.96 -22.26
C GLY A 46 -10.61 -4.12 -23.23
N SER A 47 -9.56 -4.58 -23.90
CA SER A 47 -9.64 -5.73 -24.82
C SER A 47 -9.90 -7.08 -24.14
N LYS A 48 -9.65 -7.18 -22.83
CA LYS A 48 -9.80 -8.41 -22.03
C LYS A 48 -11.08 -8.45 -21.20
N ILE A 49 -11.72 -7.30 -21.01
CA ILE A 49 -13.00 -7.19 -20.29
C ILE A 49 -14.13 -7.39 -21.30
N PRO A 50 -15.03 -8.37 -21.11
CA PRO A 50 -16.19 -8.51 -21.99
C PRO A 50 -17.00 -7.19 -22.00
N PRO A 51 -17.35 -6.65 -23.18
CA PRO A 51 -18.10 -5.39 -23.28
C PRO A 51 -19.35 -5.37 -22.41
N GLU A 52 -20.01 -6.53 -22.29
CA GLU A 52 -21.27 -6.68 -21.56
C GLU A 52 -21.06 -6.55 -20.06
N THR A 53 -19.95 -7.08 -19.54
CA THR A 53 -19.55 -6.91 -18.14
C THR A 53 -19.24 -5.44 -17.83
N PHE A 54 -18.52 -4.75 -18.73
CA PHE A 54 -18.22 -3.33 -18.55
C PHE A 54 -19.50 -2.47 -18.57
N ARG A 55 -20.43 -2.75 -19.49
CA ARG A 55 -21.72 -2.04 -19.60
C ARG A 55 -22.62 -2.25 -18.38
N GLN A 56 -22.50 -3.38 -17.70
CA GLN A 56 -23.23 -3.65 -16.44
C GLN A 56 -22.60 -2.98 -15.21
N SER A 57 -21.36 -2.51 -15.33
CA SER A 57 -20.68 -1.85 -14.21
C SER A 57 -21.44 -0.62 -13.73
N PHE A 58 -21.36 -0.35 -12.42
CA PHE A 58 -21.95 0.85 -11.83
C PHE A 58 -21.41 2.12 -12.50
N MET A 59 -20.10 2.17 -12.77
CA MET A 59 -19.44 3.32 -13.37
C MET A 59 -19.95 3.60 -14.79
N TYR A 60 -20.07 2.59 -15.65
CA TYR A 60 -20.63 2.77 -16.98
C TYR A 60 -22.08 3.25 -16.93
N ARG A 61 -22.92 2.64 -16.08
CA ARG A 61 -24.32 3.07 -15.93
C ARG A 61 -24.44 4.50 -15.41
N ALA A 62 -23.55 4.92 -14.51
CA ALA A 62 -23.50 6.29 -14.01
C ALA A 62 -23.09 7.27 -15.13
N LEU A 63 -22.06 6.94 -15.91
CA LEU A 63 -21.62 7.75 -17.06
C LEU A 63 -22.70 7.86 -18.15
N MET A 64 -23.43 6.77 -18.40
CA MET A 64 -24.48 6.71 -19.42
C MET A 64 -25.84 7.24 -18.95
N LYS A 65 -25.97 7.69 -17.69
CA LYS A 65 -27.23 8.27 -17.19
C LYS A 65 -27.58 9.57 -17.93
N ASN A 66 -26.56 10.37 -18.27
CA ASN A 66 -26.67 11.59 -19.06
C ASN A 66 -25.51 11.58 -20.09
N PRO A 67 -25.64 10.83 -21.19
CA PRO A 67 -24.53 10.63 -22.10
C PRO A 67 -24.24 11.94 -22.84
N ASP A 68 -23.10 12.53 -22.52
CA ASP A 68 -22.55 13.66 -23.26
C ASP A 68 -21.95 13.17 -24.59
N PRO A 69 -22.26 13.80 -25.74
CA PRO A 69 -21.72 13.41 -27.04
C PRO A 69 -20.19 13.33 -27.08
N GLU A 70 -19.50 14.20 -26.35
CA GLU A 70 -18.03 14.19 -26.30
C GLU A 70 -17.52 12.97 -25.54
N MET A 71 -18.13 12.64 -24.40
CA MET A 71 -17.86 11.41 -23.67
C MET A 71 -18.12 10.16 -24.55
N LEU A 72 -19.22 10.09 -25.30
CA LEU A 72 -19.47 8.98 -26.23
C LEU A 72 -18.38 8.88 -27.31
N GLN A 73 -17.93 10.01 -27.85
CA GLN A 73 -16.82 10.06 -28.80
C GLN A 73 -15.51 9.59 -28.17
N MET A 74 -15.25 9.96 -26.91
CA MET A 74 -14.10 9.48 -26.12
C MET A 74 -14.12 7.98 -25.91
N MET A 75 -15.29 7.38 -25.70
CA MET A 75 -15.39 5.93 -25.57
C MET A 75 -15.19 5.20 -26.90
N ALA A 76 -15.66 5.79 -28.01
CA ALA A 76 -15.56 5.18 -29.33
C ALA A 76 -14.16 5.25 -29.94
N ASN A 77 -13.45 6.37 -29.78
CA ASN A 77 -12.10 6.56 -30.32
C ASN A 77 -11.22 7.42 -29.38
N PRO A 78 -10.79 6.86 -28.24
CA PRO A 78 -10.22 7.62 -27.13
C PRO A 78 -8.98 8.43 -27.52
N THR A 79 -8.06 7.87 -28.30
CA THR A 79 -6.85 8.61 -28.71
C THR A 79 -7.16 9.73 -29.69
N ALA A 80 -8.04 9.53 -30.67
CA ALA A 80 -8.34 10.57 -31.66
C ALA A 80 -9.17 11.72 -31.07
N SER A 81 -10.03 11.43 -30.08
CA SER A 81 -10.89 12.44 -29.46
C SER A 81 -10.22 13.20 -28.31
N THR A 82 -9.24 12.58 -27.63
CA THR A 82 -8.58 13.21 -26.47
C THR A 82 -7.17 13.68 -26.75
N GLY A 83 -6.50 13.18 -27.80
CA GLY A 83 -5.08 13.41 -28.00
C GLY A 83 -4.16 12.66 -27.02
N ILE A 84 -4.70 11.81 -26.13
CA ILE A 84 -3.93 10.97 -25.20
C ILE A 84 -3.52 9.65 -25.88
N ASP A 85 -2.31 9.17 -25.61
CA ASP A 85 -1.87 7.85 -26.07
C ASP A 85 -2.37 6.72 -25.16
N PHE A 86 -3.50 6.11 -25.52
CA PHE A 86 -4.07 4.96 -24.81
C PHE A 86 -3.35 3.64 -25.09
N LYS A 87 -2.40 3.60 -26.04
CA LYS A 87 -1.54 2.43 -26.26
C LYS A 87 -0.43 2.34 -25.23
N SER A 88 -0.01 3.49 -24.70
CA SER A 88 0.97 3.60 -23.63
C SER A 88 0.33 3.39 -22.27
N ASP A 89 1.14 3.03 -21.28
CA ASP A 89 0.65 2.83 -19.92
C ASP A 89 0.37 4.16 -19.23
N PHE A 90 -0.71 4.19 -18.46
CA PHE A 90 -1.00 5.23 -17.49
C PHE A 90 -0.25 4.89 -16.21
N ILE A 91 0.26 5.92 -15.53
CA ILE A 91 1.03 5.76 -14.30
C ILE A 91 0.34 6.55 -13.20
N VAL A 92 -0.08 5.87 -12.14
CA VAL A 92 -0.56 6.47 -10.90
C VAL A 92 0.56 6.45 -9.89
N VAL A 93 0.98 7.61 -9.43
CA VAL A 93 1.99 7.76 -8.40
C VAL A 93 1.32 8.24 -7.13
N PHE A 94 1.64 7.60 -6.01
CA PHE A 94 1.30 8.06 -4.68
C PHE A 94 2.56 8.54 -4.00
N ASP A 95 2.57 9.80 -3.60
CA ASP A 95 3.69 10.37 -2.86
C ASP A 95 3.78 9.77 -1.46
N LYS A 96 5.01 9.48 -1.03
CA LYS A 96 5.29 9.15 0.35
C LYS A 96 5.14 10.42 1.19
N GLU A 97 4.23 10.38 2.16
CA GLU A 97 4.15 11.42 3.17
C GLU A 97 5.41 11.35 4.04
N GLU A 98 6.23 12.42 4.01
CA GLU A 98 7.35 12.56 4.93
C GLU A 98 6.80 12.65 6.35
N ALA A 99 7.26 11.74 7.22
CA ALA A 99 6.97 11.85 8.64
C ALA A 99 7.43 13.24 9.11
N PRO A 100 6.65 13.91 9.98
CA PRO A 100 7.15 15.13 10.62
C PRO A 100 8.50 14.83 11.30
N ALA A 101 9.39 15.82 11.30
CA ALA A 101 10.66 15.69 11.99
C ALA A 101 10.40 15.33 13.46
N ALA A 102 11.18 14.40 14.01
CA ALA A 102 11.04 13.99 15.41
C ALA A 102 11.20 15.22 16.31
N GLY A 103 10.10 15.67 16.92
CA GLY A 103 10.02 16.92 17.68
C GLY A 103 8.69 17.66 17.53
N ASP A 104 8.00 17.48 16.40
CA ASP A 104 6.69 18.13 16.13
C ASP A 104 5.49 17.21 16.47
N GLU A 105 5.68 16.17 17.29
CA GLU A 105 4.65 15.17 17.55
C GLU A 105 3.50 15.65 18.46
N ASP A 106 3.71 16.73 19.21
CA ASP A 106 2.78 17.17 20.25
C ASP A 106 1.61 18.05 19.77
N GLU A 107 1.63 18.56 18.54
CA GLU A 107 0.68 19.61 18.13
C GLU A 107 -0.44 19.18 17.16
N MET A 108 -0.50 17.93 16.71
CA MET A 108 -1.59 17.49 15.82
C MET A 108 -2.45 16.39 16.44
N PRO A 109 -3.57 16.73 17.11
CA PRO A 109 -4.45 15.79 17.82
C PRO A 109 -5.25 14.84 16.89
N MET A 110 -5.01 14.86 15.57
CA MET A 110 -5.79 14.11 14.58
C MET A 110 -4.97 12.97 13.96
N GLY A 111 -4.63 12.00 14.81
CA GLY A 111 -4.43 10.55 14.63
C GLY A 111 -4.21 9.83 13.29
N ASN A 112 -3.96 10.46 12.14
CA ASN A 112 -3.86 9.77 10.86
C ASN A 112 -2.41 9.70 10.34
N LYS A 113 -1.56 8.95 11.05
CA LYS A 113 -0.14 8.69 10.70
C LYS A 113 0.05 7.87 9.40
N SER A 114 -0.99 7.63 8.59
CA SER A 114 -0.91 6.82 7.36
C SER A 114 -1.66 7.45 6.18
N GLY A 115 -1.71 8.78 6.09
CA GLY A 115 -2.32 9.46 4.96
C GLY A 115 -1.59 9.10 3.66
N ILE A 116 -2.32 8.60 2.67
CA ILE A 116 -1.84 8.66 1.29
C ILE A 116 -1.61 10.16 1.01
N GLY A 117 -0.42 10.49 0.52
CA GLY A 117 -0.02 11.87 0.19
C GLY A 117 -0.78 12.42 -1.01
N ALA A 118 -0.17 13.36 -1.73
CA ALA A 118 -0.64 13.68 -3.07
C ALA A 118 -0.60 12.43 -3.96
N PHE A 119 -1.49 12.36 -4.93
CA PHE A 119 -1.40 11.36 -5.98
C PHE A 119 -1.50 12.01 -7.36
N HIS A 120 -0.84 11.38 -8.32
CA HIS A 120 -0.63 11.89 -9.67
C HIS A 120 -1.03 10.80 -10.66
N VAL A 121 -1.97 11.09 -11.56
CA VAL A 121 -2.30 10.22 -12.69
C VAL A 121 -1.65 10.80 -13.93
N MET A 122 -0.59 10.17 -14.40
CA MET A 122 0.22 10.59 -15.54
C MET A 122 -0.03 9.71 -16.75
N GLY A 123 0.08 10.31 -17.94
CA GLY A 123 0.05 9.61 -19.21
C GLY A 123 0.72 10.39 -20.32
N GLN A 124 0.92 9.74 -21.46
CA GLN A 124 1.58 10.35 -22.61
C GLN A 124 0.55 11.08 -23.50
N ILE A 125 0.94 12.25 -23.99
CA ILE A 125 0.19 12.99 -25.01
C ILE A 125 0.66 12.56 -26.39
N LYS A 126 -0.30 12.17 -27.24
CA LYS A 126 -0.08 11.88 -28.66
C LYS A 126 -0.27 13.10 -29.54
N ASN A 127 -1.25 13.95 -29.23
CA ASN A 127 -1.57 15.18 -29.95
C ASN A 127 -1.99 16.26 -28.95
N GLU A 128 -1.07 17.19 -28.68
CA GLU A 128 -1.29 18.26 -27.69
C GLU A 128 -2.41 19.22 -28.09
N GLY A 129 -2.57 19.52 -29.38
CA GLY A 129 -3.62 20.41 -29.86
C GLY A 129 -5.01 19.84 -29.59
N VAL A 130 -5.23 18.55 -29.90
CA VAL A 130 -6.50 17.86 -29.61
C VAL A 130 -6.75 17.79 -28.09
N PHE A 131 -5.69 17.53 -27.31
CA PHE A 131 -5.80 17.51 -25.85
C PHE A 131 -6.17 18.87 -25.28
N ALA A 132 -5.54 19.95 -25.75
CA ALA A 132 -5.87 21.31 -25.34
C ALA A 132 -7.33 21.67 -25.69
N GLU A 133 -7.79 21.36 -26.91
CA GLU A 133 -9.18 21.61 -27.32
C GLU A 133 -10.20 20.82 -26.48
N LEU A 134 -9.87 19.58 -26.08
CA LEU A 134 -10.70 18.83 -25.13
C LEU A 134 -10.84 19.59 -23.80
N LEU A 135 -9.75 20.12 -23.26
CA LEU A 135 -9.78 20.83 -21.97
C LEU A 135 -10.56 22.15 -22.04
N LYS A 136 -10.62 22.82 -23.20
CA LYS A 136 -11.44 24.03 -23.39
C LYS A 136 -12.94 23.77 -23.32
N LYS A 137 -13.37 22.53 -23.52
CA LYS A 137 -14.78 22.11 -23.41
C LYS A 137 -15.21 21.83 -21.97
N LEU A 138 -14.25 21.67 -21.06
CA LEU A 138 -14.53 21.45 -19.64
C LEU A 138 -15.06 22.74 -18.97
N PRO A 139 -15.76 22.63 -17.82
CA PRO A 139 -16.32 23.79 -17.11
C PRO A 139 -15.26 24.84 -16.75
N GLY A 140 -15.43 26.05 -17.27
CA GLY A 140 -14.49 27.17 -17.12
C GLY A 140 -13.69 27.46 -18.40
N GLY A 141 -13.62 26.48 -19.32
CA GLY A 141 -13.04 26.61 -20.66
C GLY A 141 -11.66 27.26 -20.68
N ASP A 142 -11.41 28.10 -21.69
CA ASP A 142 -10.12 28.80 -21.89
C ASP A 142 -9.65 29.58 -20.65
N SER A 143 -10.58 30.17 -19.89
CA SER A 143 -10.23 30.98 -18.71
C SER A 143 -9.61 30.17 -17.57
N SER A 144 -9.80 28.85 -17.57
CA SER A 144 -9.22 27.93 -16.58
C SER A 144 -7.83 27.42 -16.98
N ILE A 145 -7.38 27.72 -18.20
CA ILE A 145 -6.07 27.32 -18.73
C ILE A 145 -5.06 28.44 -18.52
N GLN A 146 -4.04 28.17 -17.71
CA GLN A 146 -2.88 29.03 -17.53
C GLN A 146 -1.69 28.45 -18.31
N THR A 147 -1.05 29.26 -19.14
CA THR A 147 0.11 28.86 -19.96
C THR A 147 1.40 29.47 -19.43
N PHE A 148 2.45 28.66 -19.31
CA PHE A 148 3.77 29.01 -18.80
C PHE A 148 4.85 28.40 -19.68
N GLY A 149 5.25 29.12 -20.73
CA GLY A 149 6.11 28.55 -21.77
C GLY A 149 5.44 27.34 -22.43
N ASN A 150 6.11 26.19 -22.39
CA ASN A 150 5.58 24.93 -22.93
C ASN A 150 4.63 24.20 -21.97
N ASN A 151 4.56 24.62 -20.70
CA ASN A 151 3.74 23.98 -19.68
C ASN A 151 2.38 24.67 -19.60
N LYS A 152 1.33 23.89 -19.38
CA LYS A 152 -0.04 24.39 -19.22
C LYS A 152 -0.68 23.76 -17.99
N ILE A 153 -1.57 24.51 -17.34
CA ILE A 153 -2.28 24.09 -16.14
C ILE A 153 -3.76 24.44 -16.32
N TYR A 154 -4.62 23.44 -16.15
CA TYR A 154 -6.05 23.54 -16.00
C TYR A 154 -6.41 23.39 -14.52
N GLN A 155 -7.08 24.38 -13.95
CA GLN A 155 -7.54 24.33 -12.56
C GLN A 155 -9.02 23.92 -12.50
N PHE A 156 -9.32 22.88 -11.73
CA PHE A 156 -10.71 22.45 -11.54
C PHE A 156 -11.39 23.32 -10.47
N GLY A 157 -11.98 24.44 -10.89
CA GLY A 157 -12.70 25.36 -10.01
C GLY A 157 -11.85 25.82 -8.82
N GLU A 158 -12.44 25.83 -7.62
CA GLU A 158 -11.75 26.18 -6.37
C GLU A 158 -11.06 24.99 -5.69
N GLY A 159 -10.98 23.84 -6.36
CA GLY A 159 -10.60 22.56 -5.77
C GLY A 159 -9.09 22.34 -5.63
N SER A 160 -8.74 21.31 -4.85
CA SER A 160 -7.37 20.83 -4.66
C SER A 160 -6.80 20.06 -5.86
N MET A 161 -7.61 19.83 -6.90
CA MET A 161 -7.21 19.11 -8.10
C MET A 161 -6.75 20.05 -9.22
N SER A 162 -5.69 19.65 -9.90
CA SER A 162 -5.20 20.35 -11.10
C SER A 162 -4.84 19.33 -12.18
N LEU A 163 -5.03 19.70 -13.44
CA LEU A 163 -4.50 18.97 -14.57
C LEU A 163 -3.41 19.83 -15.19
N CYS A 164 -2.24 19.27 -15.42
CA CYS A 164 -1.14 19.98 -16.06
C CYS A 164 -0.55 19.15 -17.19
N TRP A 165 0.00 19.80 -18.21
CA TRP A 165 0.60 19.11 -19.34
C TRP A 165 1.66 19.93 -20.05
N ASN A 166 2.49 19.24 -20.82
CA ASN A 166 3.40 19.81 -21.82
C ASN A 166 3.18 19.11 -23.16
N ASN A 167 4.16 19.13 -24.07
CA ASN A 167 4.06 18.47 -25.37
C ASN A 167 4.24 16.94 -25.32
N GLU A 168 4.70 16.38 -24.20
CA GLU A 168 4.99 14.95 -24.05
C GLU A 168 4.02 14.22 -23.12
N ILE A 169 3.68 14.82 -21.98
CA ILE A 169 2.88 14.18 -20.92
C ILE A 169 1.79 15.10 -20.38
N PHE A 170 0.78 14.49 -19.77
CA PHE A 170 -0.14 15.14 -18.86
C PHE A 170 -0.06 14.51 -17.46
N SER A 171 -0.48 15.24 -16.44
CA SER A 171 -0.69 14.75 -15.08
C SER A 171 -1.94 15.36 -14.47
N ILE A 172 -2.82 14.52 -13.93
CA ILE A 172 -3.91 14.91 -13.04
C ILE A 172 -3.38 14.77 -11.61
N ASN A 173 -3.29 15.89 -10.91
CA ASN A 173 -2.76 15.96 -9.56
C ASN A 173 -3.91 16.17 -8.59
N ALA A 174 -3.95 15.35 -7.55
CA ALA A 174 -4.97 15.42 -6.53
C ALA A 174 -4.35 15.22 -5.14
N GLY A 175 -5.02 15.79 -4.13
CA GLY A 175 -4.51 15.82 -2.77
C GLY A 175 -3.51 16.95 -2.56
N MET A 176 -2.98 17.00 -1.34
CA MET A 176 -2.07 18.05 -0.89
C MET A 176 -0.83 17.39 -0.30
N SER A 177 0.34 17.99 -0.51
CA SER A 177 1.54 17.59 0.21
C SER A 177 1.35 17.79 1.72
N ALA A 178 2.09 17.05 2.54
CA ALA A 178 2.05 17.22 4.00
C ALA A 178 2.29 18.67 4.42
N ALA A 179 3.25 19.34 3.78
CA ALA A 179 3.54 20.75 4.02
C ALA A 179 2.35 21.65 3.68
N ALA A 180 1.67 21.40 2.56
CA ALA A 180 0.47 22.14 2.18
C ALA A 180 -0.69 21.89 3.16
N LYS A 181 -0.89 20.64 3.60
CA LYS A 181 -1.88 20.31 4.65
C LYS A 181 -1.58 21.05 5.95
N ARG A 182 -0.31 21.08 6.40
CA ARG A 182 0.09 21.82 7.61
C ARG A 182 -0.17 23.31 7.49
N LYS A 183 0.16 23.93 6.34
CA LYS A 183 -0.17 25.33 6.08
C LYS A 183 -1.67 25.60 6.11
N LEU A 184 -2.47 24.70 5.54
CA LEU A 184 -3.93 24.79 5.57
C LEU A 184 -4.47 24.69 7.00
N VAL A 185 -3.97 23.73 7.79
CA VAL A 185 -4.35 23.58 9.20
C VAL A 185 -3.95 24.82 10.00
N ALA A 186 -2.71 25.30 9.85
CA ALA A 186 -2.23 26.51 10.51
C ALA A 186 -3.10 27.72 10.17
N PHE A 187 -3.48 27.85 8.90
CA PHE A 187 -4.39 28.91 8.44
C PHE A 187 -5.79 28.80 9.07
N VAL A 188 -6.37 27.60 9.13
CA VAL A 188 -7.69 27.37 9.76
C VAL A 188 -7.65 27.63 11.27
N MET A 189 -6.52 27.35 11.91
CA MET A 189 -6.31 27.56 13.35
C MET A 189 -5.88 28.98 13.69
N ASP A 190 -5.54 29.82 12.71
CA ASP A 190 -5.12 31.20 12.92
C ASP A 190 -6.33 32.09 13.28
N THR A 191 -6.50 32.31 14.58
CA THR A 191 -7.55 33.14 15.18
C THR A 191 -7.27 34.64 15.16
N THR A 192 -6.18 35.10 14.52
CA THR A 192 -5.89 36.55 14.44
C THR A 192 -7.05 37.31 13.77
N ASN A 193 -7.36 38.52 14.27
CA ASN A 193 -8.47 39.36 13.78
C ASN A 193 -8.18 39.88 12.37
N GLY A 194 -8.57 39.13 11.35
CA GLY A 194 -8.56 39.53 9.95
C GLY A 194 -9.89 39.22 9.29
N ASP A 195 -10.27 40.04 8.32
CA ASP A 195 -11.44 39.79 7.48
C ASP A 195 -11.35 38.39 6.82
N MET A 196 -12.42 37.60 6.97
CA MET A 196 -12.46 36.21 6.51
C MET A 196 -12.35 36.11 4.99
N ASP A 197 -12.88 37.09 4.25
CA ASP A 197 -12.82 37.10 2.80
C ASP A 197 -11.38 37.30 2.32
N THR A 198 -10.67 38.26 2.92
CA THR A 198 -9.24 38.49 2.65
C THR A 198 -8.40 37.26 3.01
N LYS A 199 -8.67 36.62 4.14
CA LYS A 199 -8.02 35.36 4.54
C LYS A 199 -8.26 34.28 3.49
N MET A 200 -9.51 34.04 3.09
CA MET A 200 -9.87 33.02 2.10
C MET A 200 -9.23 33.31 0.73
N ALA A 201 -9.17 34.57 0.30
CA ALA A 201 -8.50 34.96 -0.92
C ALA A 201 -6.99 34.66 -0.88
N ASN A 202 -6.31 34.97 0.24
CA ASN A 202 -4.90 34.65 0.44
C ASN A 202 -4.64 33.14 0.47
N MET A 203 -5.51 32.38 1.16
CA MET A 203 -5.43 30.92 1.16
C MET A 203 -5.59 30.35 -0.26
N LYS A 204 -6.58 30.84 -1.01
CA LYS A 204 -6.82 30.44 -2.41
C LYS A 204 -5.59 30.73 -3.27
N PHE A 205 -4.99 31.91 -3.12
CA PHE A 205 -3.76 32.27 -3.82
C PHE A 205 -2.59 31.33 -3.50
N GLU A 206 -2.33 31.07 -2.21
CA GLU A 206 -1.25 30.16 -1.79
C GLU A 206 -1.52 28.72 -2.24
N MET A 207 -2.76 28.26 -2.21
CA MET A 207 -3.18 26.95 -2.74
C MET A 207 -2.90 26.83 -4.23
N MET A 208 -3.28 27.83 -5.02
CA MET A 208 -3.00 27.87 -6.46
C MET A 208 -1.50 27.89 -6.75
N LYS A 209 -0.72 28.63 -5.96
CA LYS A 209 0.74 28.68 -6.05
C LYS A 209 1.37 27.31 -5.76
N MET A 210 0.91 26.61 -4.72
CA MET A 210 1.39 25.27 -4.39
C MET A 210 1.03 24.24 -5.47
N GLN A 211 -0.20 24.28 -5.99
CA GLN A 211 -0.60 23.42 -7.11
C GLN A 211 0.23 23.69 -8.36
N ARG A 212 0.49 24.96 -8.67
CA ARG A 212 1.36 25.35 -9.78
C ARG A 212 2.76 24.77 -9.62
N GLN A 213 3.33 24.85 -8.40
CA GLN A 213 4.64 24.26 -8.13
C GLN A 213 4.64 22.75 -8.36
N VAL A 214 3.64 22.03 -7.84
CA VAL A 214 3.50 20.57 -8.06
C VAL A 214 3.41 20.26 -9.56
N CYS A 215 2.63 21.03 -10.31
CA CYS A 215 2.52 20.85 -11.77
C CYS A 215 3.88 21.02 -12.46
N PHE A 216 4.64 22.07 -12.14
CA PHE A 216 5.95 22.29 -12.74
C PHE A 216 6.98 21.24 -12.32
N ASP A 217 6.95 20.81 -11.06
CA ASP A 217 7.85 19.77 -10.56
C ASP A 217 7.66 18.45 -11.32
N ILE A 218 6.42 18.11 -11.67
CA ILE A 218 6.05 16.91 -12.44
C ILE A 218 6.34 17.09 -13.92
N LEU A 219 6.05 18.25 -14.51
CA LEU A 219 6.30 18.50 -15.93
C LEU A 219 7.78 18.74 -16.28
N THR A 220 8.67 18.75 -15.28
CA THR A 220 10.11 18.90 -15.46
C THR A 220 10.78 17.53 -15.60
N PRO A 221 11.37 17.19 -16.76
CA PRO A 221 12.01 15.89 -16.97
C PRO A 221 13.31 15.77 -16.16
N ARG A 222 13.51 14.62 -15.54
CA ARG A 222 14.68 14.22 -14.73
C ARG A 222 15.19 12.88 -15.22
N PRO A 223 15.96 12.84 -16.33
CA PRO A 223 16.42 11.58 -16.93
C PRO A 223 17.32 10.74 -16.00
N GLY A 224 17.91 11.35 -14.96
CA GLY A 224 18.72 10.68 -13.95
C GLY A 224 18.05 10.54 -12.59
N ASN A 225 16.71 10.42 -12.53
CA ASN A 225 16.01 10.19 -11.27
C ASN A 225 16.26 8.78 -10.71
N SER A 226 15.91 8.57 -9.45
CA SER A 226 16.13 7.29 -8.76
C SER A 226 15.42 6.09 -9.39
N TYR A 227 14.36 6.31 -10.19
CA TYR A 227 13.62 5.25 -10.89
C TYR A 227 14.23 4.91 -12.25
N SER A 228 14.61 5.91 -13.03
CA SER A 228 15.23 5.72 -14.35
C SER A 228 16.60 5.04 -14.26
N GLN A 229 17.29 5.22 -13.14
CA GLN A 229 18.58 4.59 -12.85
C GLN A 229 18.45 3.23 -12.14
N ASN A 230 17.26 2.83 -11.67
CA ASN A 230 17.08 1.55 -10.98
C ASN A 230 16.80 0.43 -12.00
N PRO A 231 17.75 -0.50 -12.25
CA PRO A 231 17.58 -1.55 -13.23
C PRO A 231 16.46 -2.53 -12.88
N ALA A 232 16.19 -2.77 -11.59
CA ALA A 232 15.10 -3.64 -11.16
C ALA A 232 13.73 -2.99 -11.43
N PHE A 233 13.63 -1.67 -11.24
CA PHE A 233 12.45 -0.90 -11.61
C PHE A 233 12.21 -0.92 -13.12
N ILE A 234 13.25 -0.66 -13.93
CA ILE A 234 13.14 -0.66 -15.38
C ILE A 234 12.78 -2.04 -15.92
N ALA A 235 13.42 -3.09 -15.40
CA ALA A 235 13.06 -4.47 -15.75
C ALA A 235 11.59 -4.75 -15.43
N TRP A 236 11.13 -4.41 -14.22
CA TRP A 236 9.73 -4.56 -13.82
C TRP A 236 8.76 -3.77 -14.72
N LEU A 237 9.12 -2.53 -15.05
CA LEU A 237 8.27 -1.68 -15.89
C LEU A 237 8.11 -2.26 -17.29
N ASN A 238 9.12 -2.95 -17.80
CA ASN A 238 9.09 -3.61 -19.11
C ASN A 238 8.42 -5.00 -19.07
N GLU A 239 8.04 -5.51 -17.89
CA GLU A 239 7.36 -6.80 -17.82
C GLU A 239 5.94 -6.74 -18.42
N PRO A 240 5.56 -7.73 -19.25
CA PRO A 240 4.23 -7.79 -19.82
C PRO A 240 3.20 -8.02 -18.69
N ALA A 241 2.35 -7.03 -18.47
CA ALA A 241 1.24 -7.11 -17.53
C ALA A 241 0.09 -6.19 -17.93
N ASP A 242 -1.12 -6.44 -17.44
CA ASP A 242 -2.26 -5.52 -17.56
C ASP A 242 -2.17 -4.38 -16.55
N MET A 243 -1.72 -4.71 -15.34
CA MET A 243 -1.39 -3.75 -14.29
C MET A 243 -0.07 -4.14 -13.64
N ARG A 244 0.68 -3.14 -13.15
CA ARG A 244 1.90 -3.37 -12.36
C ARG A 244 1.86 -2.49 -11.14
N THR A 245 2.33 -2.97 -10.00
CA THR A 245 2.62 -2.11 -8.85
C THR A 245 4.10 -2.18 -8.47
N TRP A 246 4.65 -1.05 -8.08
CA TRP A 246 5.98 -0.92 -7.50
C TRP A 246 5.89 -0.02 -6.29
N GLY A 247 6.62 -0.32 -5.23
CA GLY A 247 6.69 0.57 -4.09
C GLY A 247 7.67 0.10 -3.06
N LYS A 248 8.08 1.01 -2.19
CA LYS A 248 8.81 0.65 -0.96
C LYS A 248 7.76 0.23 0.06
N GLY A 249 7.82 -1.05 0.45
CA GLY A 249 6.74 -1.82 1.08
C GLY A 249 5.69 -0.99 1.82
N PHE A 250 4.48 -0.94 1.28
CA PHE A 250 3.33 -0.43 2.00
C PHE A 250 2.94 -1.47 3.05
N MET A 251 3.45 -1.32 4.27
CA MET A 251 2.87 -2.06 5.38
C MET A 251 1.43 -1.59 5.54
N SER A 252 0.48 -2.53 5.44
CA SER A 252 -0.92 -2.21 5.65
C SER A 252 -1.08 -1.49 7.00
N PRO A 253 -2.05 -0.57 7.16
CA PRO A 253 -2.29 0.09 8.45
C PRO A 253 -2.46 -0.91 9.61
N VAL A 254 -2.95 -2.12 9.31
CA VAL A 254 -3.05 -3.24 10.26
C VAL A 254 -1.67 -3.81 10.62
N ALA A 255 -0.82 -4.08 9.61
CA ALA A 255 0.56 -4.50 9.84
C ALA A 255 1.35 -3.42 10.60
N ASN A 256 1.18 -2.14 10.23
CA ASN A 256 1.76 -1.01 10.96
C ASN A 256 1.29 -0.96 12.41
N LYS A 257 0.00 -1.17 12.71
CA LYS A 257 -0.49 -1.21 14.10
C LYS A 257 0.04 -2.40 14.88
N PHE A 258 0.16 -3.57 14.24
CA PHE A 258 0.74 -4.76 14.86
C PHE A 258 2.24 -4.57 15.16
N LEU A 259 2.95 -3.91 14.24
CA LEU A 259 4.39 -3.67 14.31
C LEU A 259 4.76 -2.37 15.05
N ALA A 260 3.82 -1.46 15.31
CA ALA A 260 4.07 -0.18 16.00
C ALA A 260 4.60 -0.36 17.43
N GLY A 261 4.47 -1.55 18.01
CA GLY A 261 5.08 -1.89 19.30
C GLY A 261 6.30 -2.80 19.17
N ILE A 262 6.83 -3.03 17.98
CA ILE A 262 8.04 -3.80 17.74
C ILE A 262 9.09 -2.84 17.17
N ASP A 263 10.36 -3.07 17.52
CA ASP A 263 11.47 -2.18 17.17
C ASP A 263 11.46 -1.78 15.67
N SER A 264 11.74 -0.51 15.40
CA SER A 264 11.96 0.08 14.07
C SER A 264 12.92 -0.72 13.18
N SER A 265 13.84 -1.49 13.76
CA SER A 265 14.66 -2.43 13.01
C SER A 265 13.82 -3.39 12.16
N LEU A 266 12.68 -3.88 12.65
CA LEU A 266 11.76 -4.73 11.88
C LEU A 266 11.08 -4.01 10.72
N THR A 267 10.79 -2.72 10.84
CA THR A 267 10.17 -1.98 9.74
C THR A 267 11.11 -1.92 8.54
N SER A 268 12.43 -1.94 8.76
CA SER A 268 13.43 -2.05 7.68
C SER A 268 13.39 -3.41 6.95
N LEU A 269 12.95 -4.51 7.58
CA LEU A 269 12.70 -5.79 6.89
C LEU A 269 11.56 -5.68 5.89
N PHE A 270 10.56 -4.88 6.21
CA PHE A 270 9.34 -4.75 5.40
C PHE A 270 9.39 -3.56 4.45
N ASN A 271 10.26 -2.58 4.69
CA ASN A 271 10.50 -1.43 3.83
C ASN A 271 11.40 -1.79 2.63
N ARG A 272 11.10 -2.91 1.98
CA ARG A 272 11.80 -3.43 0.80
C ARG A 272 11.06 -3.01 -0.46
N GLU A 273 11.77 -2.94 -1.58
CA GLU A 273 11.12 -2.69 -2.86
C GLU A 273 10.29 -3.93 -3.20
N ARG A 274 9.00 -3.70 -3.38
CA ARG A 274 8.04 -4.72 -3.77
C ARG A 274 7.52 -4.35 -5.14
N SER A 275 7.50 -5.34 -6.01
CA SER A 275 6.83 -5.25 -7.27
C SER A 275 5.72 -6.29 -7.37
N ALA A 276 4.68 -5.98 -8.13
CA ALA A 276 3.72 -6.96 -8.56
C ALA A 276 3.30 -6.70 -10.00
N THR A 277 2.88 -7.76 -10.68
CA THR A 277 2.21 -7.73 -11.96
C THR A 277 0.86 -8.42 -11.80
N VAL A 278 -0.17 -7.87 -12.42
CA VAL A 278 -1.53 -8.42 -12.42
C VAL A 278 -1.95 -8.59 -13.87
N ASN A 279 -2.46 -9.77 -14.18
CA ASN A 279 -3.00 -10.12 -15.49
C ASN A 279 -4.42 -10.68 -15.35
N PHE A 280 -5.29 -10.29 -16.27
CA PHE A 280 -6.61 -10.88 -16.47
C PHE A 280 -6.48 -11.90 -17.60
N ASP A 281 -6.62 -13.19 -17.28
CA ASP A 281 -6.43 -14.29 -18.22
C ASP A 281 -7.55 -15.33 -18.07
N ALA A 282 -8.35 -15.51 -19.12
CA ALA A 282 -9.46 -16.47 -19.18
C ALA A 282 -10.38 -16.46 -17.94
N GLY A 283 -10.78 -15.27 -17.47
CA GLY A 283 -11.66 -15.11 -16.30
C GLY A 283 -10.95 -15.30 -14.94
N LYS A 284 -9.63 -15.45 -14.92
CA LYS A 284 -8.80 -15.51 -13.71
C LYS A 284 -7.98 -14.23 -13.57
N ILE A 285 -7.71 -13.87 -12.33
CA ILE A 285 -6.74 -12.81 -11.99
C ILE A 285 -5.46 -13.51 -11.56
N VAL A 286 -4.39 -13.34 -12.34
CA VAL A 286 -3.07 -13.88 -12.04
C VAL A 286 -2.20 -12.75 -11.52
N MET A 287 -1.81 -12.83 -10.26
CA MET A 287 -0.91 -11.88 -9.62
C MET A 287 0.44 -12.53 -9.35
N THR A 288 1.52 -11.93 -9.86
CA THR A 288 2.89 -12.28 -9.46
C THR A 288 3.42 -11.14 -8.61
N SER A 289 3.99 -11.45 -7.44
CA SER A 289 4.64 -10.44 -6.61
C SER A 289 6.09 -10.84 -6.36
N ARG A 290 7.00 -9.87 -6.54
CA ARG A 290 8.41 -10.01 -6.19
C ARG A 290 8.74 -9.02 -5.08
N THR A 291 9.63 -9.41 -4.19
CA THR A 291 10.17 -8.53 -3.16
C THR A 291 11.67 -8.65 -3.24
N THR A 292 12.37 -7.53 -3.41
CA THR A 292 13.82 -7.54 -3.37
C THR A 292 14.23 -7.81 -1.92
N MET A 293 15.02 -8.85 -1.72
CA MET A 293 15.52 -9.21 -0.39
C MET A 293 16.94 -8.69 -0.21
N ASP A 294 17.28 -8.35 1.03
CA ASP A 294 18.66 -8.04 1.39
C ASP A 294 19.58 -9.21 1.03
N PRO A 295 20.80 -8.95 0.50
CA PRO A 295 21.73 -10.01 0.11
C PRO A 295 22.00 -11.04 1.22
N SER A 296 22.05 -10.62 2.50
CA SER A 296 22.24 -11.55 3.62
C SER A 296 21.08 -12.54 3.78
N VAL A 297 19.86 -12.11 3.45
CA VAL A 297 18.68 -12.98 3.46
C VAL A 297 18.68 -13.88 2.23
N VAL A 298 19.04 -13.35 1.05
CA VAL A 298 19.18 -14.16 -0.18
C VAL A 298 20.21 -15.27 0.01
N ASP A 299 21.35 -14.93 0.62
CA ASP A 299 22.44 -15.84 0.93
C ASP A 299 22.01 -16.94 1.91
N LEU A 300 21.28 -16.58 2.98
CA LEU A 300 20.67 -17.54 3.90
C LEU A 300 19.73 -18.52 3.18
N TYR A 301 18.81 -18.01 2.34
CA TYR A 301 17.88 -18.85 1.56
C TYR A 301 18.59 -19.72 0.52
N THR A 302 19.71 -19.24 -0.03
CA THR A 302 20.50 -19.97 -1.04
C THR A 302 21.29 -21.11 -0.41
N ARG A 303 21.90 -20.89 0.76
CA ARG A 303 22.59 -21.93 1.54
C ARG A 303 21.64 -23.00 2.04
N HIS A 304 20.48 -22.57 2.54
CA HIS A 304 19.50 -23.45 3.17
C HIS A 304 18.22 -23.51 2.35
N LYS A 305 18.23 -24.34 1.30
CA LYS A 305 17.03 -24.56 0.49
C LYS A 305 15.86 -24.96 1.39
N SER A 306 14.73 -24.26 1.24
CA SER A 306 13.49 -24.65 1.90
C SER A 306 13.10 -26.06 1.47
N PRO A 307 12.71 -26.93 2.42
CA PRO A 307 12.11 -28.21 2.06
C PRO A 307 10.76 -27.97 1.39
N GLU A 308 10.26 -28.99 0.69
CA GLU A 308 8.90 -28.96 0.16
C GLU A 308 7.87 -28.82 1.30
N VAL A 309 6.76 -28.15 1.02
CA VAL A 309 5.65 -28.03 1.97
C VAL A 309 5.07 -29.41 2.28
N ASN A 310 4.77 -29.67 3.55
CA ASN A 310 4.27 -30.97 3.99
C ASN A 310 2.76 -31.12 3.69
N PRO A 311 2.37 -31.90 2.66
CA PRO A 311 0.96 -32.03 2.29
C PRO A 311 0.13 -32.73 3.38
N ALA A 312 0.77 -33.48 4.29
CA ALA A 312 0.08 -34.16 5.38
C ALA A 312 -0.51 -33.19 6.43
N LEU A 313 -0.06 -31.93 6.47
CA LEU A 313 -0.70 -30.90 7.30
C LEU A 313 -2.07 -30.51 6.74
N LEU A 314 -2.22 -30.47 5.42
CA LEU A 314 -3.48 -30.13 4.76
C LEU A 314 -4.53 -31.22 4.96
N SER A 315 -4.13 -32.49 4.83
CA SER A 315 -5.02 -33.64 5.01
C SER A 315 -5.52 -33.80 6.45
N ARG A 316 -5.02 -33.01 7.40
CA ARG A 316 -5.43 -33.00 8.80
C ARG A 316 -6.33 -31.82 9.16
N LEU A 317 -6.62 -30.93 8.22
CA LEU A 317 -7.67 -29.94 8.44
C LEU A 317 -9.00 -30.66 8.61
N PRO A 318 -9.84 -30.26 9.58
CA PRO A 318 -11.17 -30.80 9.70
C PRO A 318 -12.01 -30.37 8.49
N GLU A 319 -13.10 -31.12 8.24
CA GLU A 319 -14.02 -30.84 7.15
C GLU A 319 -14.65 -29.44 7.28
N GLY A 320 -14.82 -28.76 6.14
CA GLY A 320 -15.43 -27.45 6.06
C GLY A 320 -14.88 -26.61 4.91
N ASN A 321 -15.40 -25.38 4.80
CA ASN A 321 -14.97 -24.44 3.78
C ASN A 321 -13.67 -23.73 4.22
N ILE A 322 -12.58 -24.00 3.51
CA ILE A 322 -11.30 -23.32 3.74
C ILE A 322 -11.39 -21.90 3.17
N MET A 323 -11.44 -20.91 4.06
CA MET A 323 -11.50 -19.50 3.68
C MET A 323 -10.12 -18.92 3.41
N PHE A 324 -9.13 -19.35 4.19
CA PHE A 324 -7.74 -18.92 4.06
C PHE A 324 -6.82 -20.05 4.52
N GLN A 325 -5.72 -20.28 3.80
CA GLN A 325 -4.72 -21.26 4.18
C GLN A 325 -3.33 -20.81 3.74
N MET A 326 -2.37 -20.98 4.63
CA MET A 326 -0.98 -20.61 4.44
C MET A 326 -0.11 -21.73 5.01
N GLN A 327 0.87 -22.18 4.23
CA GLN A 327 1.83 -23.20 4.64
C GLN A 327 3.24 -22.69 4.45
N PHE A 328 4.11 -23.02 5.40
CA PHE A 328 5.52 -22.69 5.37
C PHE A 328 6.33 -23.95 5.64
N ALA A 329 7.46 -24.05 4.96
CA ALA A 329 8.47 -25.06 5.18
C ALA A 329 9.82 -24.37 5.27
N MET A 330 10.47 -24.50 6.42
CA MET A 330 11.74 -23.88 6.73
C MET A 330 12.74 -24.97 7.12
N ASN A 331 13.94 -24.88 6.56
CA ASN A 331 15.04 -25.73 6.97
C ASN A 331 15.41 -25.40 8.44
N PRO A 332 15.47 -26.39 9.35
CA PRO A 332 15.79 -26.14 10.76
C PRO A 332 17.14 -25.45 11.01
N GLU A 333 18.15 -25.71 10.16
CA GLU A 333 19.44 -25.03 10.22
C GLU A 333 19.32 -23.56 9.82
N ALA A 334 18.55 -23.27 8.78
CA ALA A 334 18.20 -21.89 8.39
C ALA A 334 17.50 -21.17 9.53
N ALA A 335 16.55 -21.84 10.21
CA ALA A 335 15.85 -21.29 11.35
C ALA A 335 16.82 -20.95 12.50
N LYS A 336 17.78 -21.84 12.77
CA LYS A 336 18.80 -21.65 13.80
C LYS A 336 19.75 -20.50 13.44
N GLU A 337 20.20 -20.40 12.20
CA GLU A 337 21.04 -19.30 11.73
C GLU A 337 20.27 -17.97 11.75
N ALA A 338 19.02 -17.97 11.27
CA ALA A 338 18.12 -16.82 11.34
C ALA A 338 17.89 -16.36 12.78
N MET A 339 17.61 -17.25 13.73
CA MET A 339 17.45 -16.90 15.16
C MET A 339 18.73 -16.34 15.78
N ASN A 340 19.89 -16.63 15.19
CA ASN A 340 21.17 -16.09 15.64
C ASN A 340 21.52 -14.74 15.02
N ASN A 341 20.85 -14.37 13.92
CA ASN A 341 21.00 -13.07 13.27
C ASN A 341 20.64 -11.94 14.27
N PRO A 342 21.47 -10.89 14.42
CA PRO A 342 21.22 -9.79 15.35
C PRO A 342 19.83 -9.16 15.21
N MET A 343 19.34 -9.07 13.98
CA MET A 343 18.02 -8.52 13.67
C MET A 343 16.89 -9.36 14.25
N MET A 344 16.92 -10.68 14.00
CA MET A 344 15.92 -11.60 14.55
C MET A 344 16.03 -11.72 16.07
N LYS A 345 17.22 -11.60 16.65
CA LYS A 345 17.37 -11.50 18.11
C LYS A 345 16.63 -10.29 18.66
N ALA A 346 16.80 -9.11 18.06
CA ALA A 346 16.05 -7.91 18.47
C ALA A 346 14.53 -8.12 18.38
N VAL A 347 14.04 -8.81 17.34
CA VAL A 347 12.63 -9.19 17.22
C VAL A 347 12.17 -10.10 18.36
N LEU A 348 12.91 -11.18 18.58
CA LEU A 348 12.59 -12.17 19.61
C LEU A 348 12.65 -11.57 21.01
N ASP A 349 13.62 -10.69 21.27
CA ASP A 349 13.76 -10.00 22.55
C ASP A 349 12.62 -9.01 22.77
N SER A 350 12.22 -8.26 21.75
CA SER A 350 11.03 -7.41 21.79
C SER A 350 9.75 -8.23 22.03
N LEU A 351 9.60 -9.39 21.37
CA LEU A 351 8.48 -10.30 21.60
C LEU A 351 8.51 -10.91 23.00
N LYS A 352 9.69 -11.26 23.55
CA LYS A 352 9.87 -11.77 24.91
C LYS A 352 9.35 -10.81 25.98
N THR A 353 9.44 -9.49 25.74
CA THR A 353 8.85 -8.50 26.65
C THR A 353 7.32 -8.58 26.73
N LYS A 354 6.67 -9.03 25.66
CA LYS A 354 5.20 -9.15 25.56
C LYS A 354 4.68 -10.54 25.88
N ILE A 355 5.42 -11.55 25.47
CA ILE A 355 5.12 -12.97 25.65
C ILE A 355 6.37 -13.60 26.26
N PRO A 356 6.42 -13.87 27.57
CA PRO A 356 7.61 -14.40 28.24
C PRO A 356 7.75 -15.90 27.93
N PHE A 357 7.99 -16.20 26.66
CA PHE A 357 8.14 -17.51 26.07
C PHE A 357 9.50 -17.55 25.36
N ASP A 358 10.26 -18.62 25.60
CA ASP A 358 11.56 -18.77 24.96
C ASP A 358 11.43 -19.53 23.63
N PHE A 359 11.68 -18.82 22.53
CA PHE A 359 11.60 -19.37 21.19
C PHE A 359 12.84 -20.19 20.79
N SER A 360 13.93 -20.14 21.58
CA SER A 360 15.19 -20.81 21.24
C SER A 360 15.03 -22.33 21.05
N GLY A 361 14.14 -22.95 21.84
CA GLY A 361 13.88 -24.39 21.81
C GLY A 361 12.99 -24.85 20.64
N MET A 362 12.30 -23.94 19.95
CA MET A 362 11.26 -24.28 18.95
C MET A 362 11.82 -25.12 17.79
N SER A 363 13.03 -24.79 17.31
CA SER A 363 13.70 -25.53 16.24
C SER A 363 14.03 -26.97 16.59
N SER A 364 14.15 -27.30 17.89
CA SER A 364 14.39 -28.67 18.35
C SER A 364 13.11 -29.46 18.62
N ILE A 365 11.97 -28.76 18.71
CA ILE A 365 10.66 -29.36 19.02
C ILE A 365 9.89 -29.66 17.73
N PHE A 366 10.04 -28.83 16.70
CA PHE A 366 9.29 -28.91 15.45
C PHE A 366 10.18 -29.15 14.24
N LYS A 367 9.65 -29.81 13.20
CA LYS A 367 10.39 -30.16 11.97
C LYS A 367 10.60 -28.98 11.00
N GLY A 368 10.12 -27.79 11.34
CA GLY A 368 10.24 -26.59 10.51
C GLY A 368 9.12 -26.37 9.50
N ASP A 369 8.10 -27.23 9.51
CA ASP A 369 6.85 -27.04 8.77
C ASP A 369 5.76 -26.45 9.66
N MET A 370 4.98 -25.54 9.08
CA MET A 370 3.90 -24.85 9.77
C MET A 370 2.75 -24.59 8.80
N MET A 371 1.52 -24.81 9.25
CA MET A 371 0.30 -24.44 8.55
C MET A 371 -0.53 -23.52 9.42
N PHE A 372 -1.09 -22.49 8.80
CA PHE A 372 -2.19 -21.69 9.34
C PHE A 372 -3.39 -21.80 8.41
N ALA A 373 -4.57 -22.00 8.97
CA ALA A 373 -5.81 -22.01 8.21
C ALA A 373 -6.93 -21.28 8.98
N VAL A 374 -7.81 -20.63 8.23
CA VAL A 374 -9.12 -20.16 8.68
C VAL A 374 -10.15 -20.97 7.93
N ILE A 375 -10.96 -21.69 8.67
CA ILE A 375 -11.99 -22.57 8.11
C ILE A 375 -13.35 -22.19 8.68
N GLN A 376 -14.38 -22.41 7.89
CA GLN A 376 -15.76 -22.42 8.34
C GLN A 376 -16.24 -23.87 8.35
N PRO A 377 -16.30 -24.52 9.53
CA PRO A 377 -16.74 -25.91 9.62
C PRO A 377 -18.23 -26.02 9.27
N ASP A 378 -18.63 -27.15 8.70
CA ASP A 378 -20.03 -27.41 8.32
C ASP A 378 -20.95 -27.48 9.54
N LYS A 379 -20.39 -27.85 10.69
CA LYS A 379 -21.09 -27.90 11.98
C LYS A 379 -20.27 -27.20 13.03
N VAL A 380 -20.81 -26.13 13.60
CA VAL A 380 -20.23 -25.46 14.76
C VAL A 380 -20.67 -26.24 16.01
N ASN A 381 -19.70 -26.76 16.78
CA ASN A 381 -20.01 -27.33 18.08
C ASN A 381 -20.60 -26.21 18.98
N PRO A 382 -21.84 -26.37 19.49
CA PRO A 382 -22.48 -25.34 20.30
C PRO A 382 -21.71 -25.03 21.60
N ASP A 383 -20.86 -25.92 22.09
CA ASP A 383 -20.04 -25.68 23.28
C ASP A 383 -18.72 -24.96 22.98
N ASP A 384 -18.33 -24.86 21.71
CA ASP A 384 -17.13 -24.15 21.30
C ASP A 384 -17.34 -22.63 21.35
N TYR A 385 -17.04 -22.06 22.51
CA TYR A 385 -17.10 -20.62 22.74
C TYR A 385 -16.20 -19.82 21.80
N ALA A 386 -15.02 -20.35 21.43
CA ALA A 386 -14.07 -19.63 20.60
C ALA A 386 -14.58 -19.49 19.16
N THR A 387 -15.10 -20.58 18.58
CA THR A 387 -15.69 -20.58 17.24
C THR A 387 -16.92 -19.69 17.15
N ARG A 388 -17.83 -19.76 18.15
CA ARG A 388 -19.01 -18.87 18.19
C ARG A 388 -18.64 -17.39 18.28
N LYS A 389 -17.60 -17.07 19.05
CA LYS A 389 -17.11 -15.70 19.18
C LYS A 389 -16.46 -15.18 17.88
N MET A 390 -16.00 -16.09 17.02
CA MET A 390 -15.50 -15.78 15.67
C MET A 390 -16.57 -16.04 14.60
N GLU A 391 -17.86 -15.91 14.94
CA GLU A 391 -18.98 -16.02 13.99
C GLU A 391 -19.00 -17.33 13.17
N GLY A 392 -18.54 -18.42 13.79
CA GLY A 392 -18.48 -19.73 13.15
C GLY A 392 -17.14 -20.04 12.49
N PHE A 393 -16.17 -19.13 12.45
CA PHE A 393 -14.83 -19.43 11.94
C PHE A 393 -13.95 -20.11 12.97
N GLN A 394 -13.08 -21.00 12.51
CA GLN A 394 -12.01 -21.63 13.29
C GLN A 394 -10.65 -21.23 12.72
N ILE A 395 -9.72 -20.89 13.62
CA ILE A 395 -8.32 -20.64 13.28
C ILE A 395 -7.51 -21.85 13.72
N ILE A 396 -6.81 -22.48 12.78
CA ILE A 396 -5.99 -23.66 13.02
C ILE A 396 -4.54 -23.30 12.75
N ALA A 397 -3.67 -23.64 13.70
CA ALA A 397 -2.22 -23.65 13.52
C ALA A 397 -1.72 -25.08 13.74
N ALA A 398 -0.95 -25.61 12.79
CA ALA A 398 -0.39 -26.95 12.87
C ALA A 398 1.10 -26.91 12.54
N MET A 399 1.90 -27.75 13.22
CA MET A 399 3.33 -27.90 13.02
C MET A 399 3.69 -29.38 13.21
N SER A 400 4.63 -29.94 12.45
CA SER A 400 5.05 -31.31 12.72
C SER A 400 6.01 -31.35 13.90
N ILE A 401 5.77 -32.29 14.81
CA ILE A 401 6.59 -32.51 15.98
C ILE A 401 7.84 -33.31 15.58
N ALA A 402 9.01 -32.79 15.93
CA ALA A 402 10.30 -33.47 15.83
C ALA A 402 10.62 -34.27 17.10
N ASP A 403 10.35 -33.70 18.27
CA ASP A 403 10.64 -34.31 19.58
C ASP A 403 9.37 -34.29 20.47
N PRO A 404 8.65 -35.42 20.57
CA PRO A 404 7.42 -35.51 21.37
C PRO A 404 7.62 -35.22 22.87
N VAL A 405 8.79 -35.54 23.42
CA VAL A 405 9.08 -35.34 24.85
C VAL A 405 9.19 -33.86 25.14
N LYS A 406 10.01 -33.14 24.36
CA LYS A 406 10.13 -31.68 24.50
C LYS A 406 8.84 -30.95 24.15
N PHE A 407 8.03 -31.50 23.24
CA PHE A 407 6.72 -30.94 22.94
C PHE A 407 5.76 -30.99 24.14
N GLU A 408 5.73 -32.09 24.90
CA GLU A 408 4.91 -32.16 26.12
C GLU A 408 5.42 -31.21 27.21
N GLU A 409 6.73 -31.03 27.34
CA GLU A 409 7.30 -29.98 28.21
C GLU A 409 6.87 -28.58 27.78
N LEU A 410 6.91 -28.28 26.48
CA LEU A 410 6.46 -27.01 25.92
C LEU A 410 4.99 -26.75 26.24
N LYS A 411 4.14 -27.75 26.05
CA LYS A 411 2.71 -27.69 26.35
C LYS A 411 2.45 -27.39 27.82
N LYS A 412 3.21 -28.02 28.73
CA LYS A 412 3.17 -27.71 30.16
C LYS A 412 3.55 -26.26 30.45
N ASN A 413 4.66 -25.78 29.87
CA ASN A 413 5.13 -24.41 30.03
C ASN A 413 4.12 -23.37 29.52
N ILE A 414 3.49 -23.63 28.36
CA ILE A 414 2.44 -22.79 27.79
C ILE A 414 1.21 -22.75 28.70
N LYS A 415 0.78 -23.90 29.24
CA LYS A 415 -0.35 -23.98 30.17
C LYS A 415 -0.09 -23.17 31.44
N ASP A 416 1.11 -23.30 32.00
CA ASP A 416 1.51 -22.54 33.19
C ASP A 416 1.57 -21.04 32.91
N LEU A 417 2.06 -20.65 31.74
CA LEU A 417 2.06 -19.26 31.27
C LEU A 417 0.63 -18.71 31.14
N MET A 418 -0.27 -19.45 30.49
CA MET A 418 -1.68 -19.04 30.35
C MET A 418 -2.36 -18.90 31.70
N THR A 419 -2.12 -19.81 32.64
CA THR A 419 -2.63 -19.70 34.02
C THR A 419 -2.11 -18.44 34.72
N LYS A 420 -0.81 -18.15 34.62
CA LYS A 420 -0.19 -16.93 35.19
C LYS A 420 -0.79 -15.65 34.58
N MET A 421 -1.01 -15.62 33.27
CA MET A 421 -1.61 -14.46 32.58
C MET A 421 -3.10 -14.29 32.89
N GLY A 422 -3.85 -15.39 32.96
CA GLY A 422 -5.27 -15.39 33.37
C GLY A 422 -5.45 -14.89 34.80
N GLY A 423 -4.57 -15.30 35.71
CA GLY A 423 -4.51 -14.79 37.08
C GLY A 423 -4.27 -13.27 37.14
N LYS A 424 -3.28 -12.76 36.41
CA LYS A 424 -3.00 -11.30 36.35
C LYS A 424 -4.17 -10.49 35.79
N LYS A 425 -4.86 -10.96 34.75
CA LYS A 425 -6.05 -10.27 34.21
C LYS A 425 -7.19 -10.21 35.23
N MET A 426 -7.39 -11.28 36.02
CA MET A 426 -8.38 -11.28 37.10
C MET A 426 -8.01 -10.31 38.23
N VAL A 427 -6.73 -10.22 38.61
CA VAL A 427 -6.26 -9.26 39.63
C VAL A 427 -6.43 -7.81 39.16
N MET A 428 -6.04 -7.48 37.93
CA MET A 428 -6.24 -6.13 37.36
C MET A 428 -7.72 -5.75 37.22
N LYS A 429 -8.59 -6.70 36.85
CA LYS A 429 -10.04 -6.45 36.80
C LYS A 429 -10.61 -6.17 38.20
N LYS A 430 -10.17 -6.93 39.22
CA LYS A 430 -10.56 -6.67 40.62
C LYS A 430 -10.04 -5.32 41.12
N GLN A 431 -8.83 -4.94 40.76
CA GLN A 431 -8.22 -3.66 41.15
C GLN A 431 -8.93 -2.47 40.49
N LYS A 432 -9.21 -2.52 39.18
CA LYS A 432 -10.02 -1.50 38.49
C LYS A 432 -11.44 -1.39 39.03
N VAL A 433 -12.06 -2.51 39.42
CA VAL A 433 -13.38 -2.50 40.08
C VAL A 433 -13.29 -1.87 41.47
N LYS A 434 -12.23 -2.13 42.24
CA LYS A 434 -11.98 -1.51 43.55
C LYS A 434 -11.73 -0.01 43.43
N GLU A 435 -10.94 0.41 42.45
CA GLU A 435 -10.68 1.84 42.16
C GLU A 435 -11.94 2.58 41.69
N ARG A 436 -12.77 1.95 40.85
CA ARG A 436 -14.08 2.52 40.47
C ARG A 436 -15.03 2.64 41.66
N LYS A 437 -15.04 1.64 42.57
CA LYS A 437 -15.83 1.70 43.81
C LYS A 437 -15.31 2.78 44.78
N ASN A 438 -14.00 2.99 44.85
CA ASN A 438 -13.41 4.04 45.69
C ASN A 438 -13.70 5.43 45.11
N ARG A 439 -13.55 5.65 43.79
CA ARG A 439 -13.93 6.92 43.15
C ARG A 439 -15.42 7.24 43.29
N SER A 440 -16.29 6.23 43.25
CA SER A 440 -17.72 6.40 43.46
C SER A 440 -18.10 6.77 44.91
N ARG A 441 -17.25 6.45 45.90
CA ARG A 441 -17.46 6.84 47.30
C ARG A 441 -16.97 8.27 47.56
N ASP A 442 -15.87 8.67 46.94
CA ASP A 442 -15.38 10.05 47.06
C ASP A 442 -16.30 11.05 46.34
N SER A 443 -16.97 10.65 45.25
CA SER A 443 -17.94 11.51 44.56
C SER A 443 -19.28 11.69 45.31
N SER A 444 -19.59 10.85 46.31
CA SER A 444 -20.81 10.98 47.12
C SER A 444 -20.68 11.94 48.31
N LEU A 445 -19.50 12.53 48.54
CA LEU A 445 -19.25 13.51 49.62
C LEU A 445 -19.30 14.98 49.15
N GLN A 446 -19.67 15.26 47.89
CA GLN A 446 -19.73 16.63 47.34
C GLN A 446 -21.05 17.00 46.63
N GLN A 447 -22.14 16.28 46.86
CA GLN A 447 -23.47 16.73 46.40
C GLN A 447 -24.18 17.49 47.51
N GLU A 448 -24.01 18.82 47.53
CA GLU A 448 -24.96 19.71 48.18
C GLU A 448 -26.34 19.62 47.49
N PRO A 449 -27.44 19.64 48.25
CA PRO A 449 -28.78 19.55 47.69
C PRO A 449 -29.15 20.87 47.01
N LYS A 450 -29.19 20.87 45.67
CA LYS A 450 -29.84 21.96 44.92
C LYS A 450 -31.35 21.73 44.93
N GLY A 451 -32.05 22.65 45.62
CA GLY A 451 -33.49 22.72 45.68
C GLY A 451 -34.12 22.97 44.30
N ILE A 452 -35.29 22.37 44.12
CA ILE A 452 -36.20 22.54 42.99
C ILE A 452 -37.11 23.72 43.31
N CYS A 453 -37.22 24.67 42.39
CA CYS A 453 -38.37 25.60 42.32
C CYS A 453 -39.18 25.28 41.07
N LEU A 454 -40.50 25.38 41.23
CA LEU A 454 -41.57 25.17 40.25
C LEU A 454 -41.43 26.01 38.98
#